data_AF-A0A926F982-F1
#
_entry.id   AF-A0A926F982-F1
#
_cell.length_a   1.000
_cell.length_b   1.000
_cell.length_c   1.000
_cell.angle_alpha   90.00
_cell.angle_beta   90.00
_cell.angle_gamma   90.00
#
_symmetry.space_group_name_H-M   'P 1'
#
loop_
_entity.id
_entity.type
_entity.pdbx_description
1 polymer ?
#
loop_
_entity_poly.entity_id
_entity_poly.type
_entity_poly.pdbx_seq_one_letter_code
_entity_poly.pdbx_strand_id
1 'polypeptide(L)'
;MFFYTLEKYFLWFILYAVVGWVYESILCSVTSRKFVNRGFLNGPYCPIYGAGAILDMLILGKITNPFILFFASALLTCSLEYVTSYAMEEIFHARWWDYSSSKFNIKGRVCLLGALVFGFLSVMLILFIHPFVLRHTNNAPRLILGIASGVLFAIFTTDCIVTVSGFTSFNARLKEFSEYLGKKKEDAAAEFEKFRAEHTSLKLNSAYEMFLLRLNGQHRRMIKGFPKLKSIRYEDALNRLHTDIQTFKKRRLINRDVKR
;
A
#
# COMPACT_ATOMS: atom_id res chain seq x y z
N MET A 1 32.68 7.38 -5.56
CA MET A 1 31.46 6.94 -4.87
C MET A 1 31.33 7.88 -3.70
N PHE A 2 30.30 8.74 -3.65
CA PHE A 2 30.15 9.68 -2.53
C PHE A 2 29.58 8.89 -1.35
N PHE A 3 30.46 8.31 -0.54
CA PHE A 3 30.03 7.64 0.68
C PHE A 3 29.69 8.71 1.72
N TYR A 4 28.39 8.93 1.91
CA TYR A 4 27.86 9.75 3.00
C TYR A 4 27.65 8.90 4.26
N THR A 5 27.41 9.56 5.39
CA THR A 5 27.11 8.87 6.64
C THR A 5 25.75 8.16 6.56
N LEU A 6 25.58 7.09 7.33
CA LEU A 6 24.33 6.32 7.37
C LEU A 6 23.14 7.18 7.78
N GLU A 7 23.34 8.19 8.64
CA GLU A 7 22.26 9.09 9.06
C GLU A 7 21.68 9.85 7.87
N LYS A 8 22.53 10.32 6.94
CA LYS A 8 22.09 11.04 5.74
C LYS A 8 21.30 10.14 4.81
N TYR A 9 21.79 8.93 4.55
CA TYR A 9 21.07 7.96 3.74
C TYR A 9 19.70 7.62 4.33
N PHE A 10 19.63 7.42 5.65
CA PHE A 10 18.35 7.15 6.31
C PHE A 10 17.39 8.34 6.23
N LEU A 11 17.87 9.57 6.43
CA LEU A 11 17.05 10.78 6.31
C LEU A 11 16.54 10.98 4.88
N TRP A 12 17.38 10.76 3.88
CA TRP A 12 16.96 10.80 2.47
C TRP A 12 15.94 9.71 2.16
N PHE A 13 16.16 8.49 2.66
CA PHE A 13 15.20 7.40 2.53
C PHE A 13 13.83 7.80 3.08
N ILE A 14 13.76 8.33 4.31
CA ILE A 14 12.50 8.77 4.92
C ILE A 14 11.89 9.92 4.11
N LEU A 15 12.68 10.94 3.73
CA LEU A 15 12.21 12.07 2.95
C LEU A 15 11.54 11.62 1.65
N TYR A 16 12.22 10.78 0.87
CA TYR A 16 11.70 10.30 -0.41
C TYR A 16 10.55 9.31 -0.24
N ALA A 17 10.52 8.54 0.85
CA ALA A 17 9.36 7.74 1.21
C ALA A 17 8.13 8.61 1.51
N VAL A 18 8.30 9.74 2.20
CA VAL A 18 7.22 10.72 2.44
C VAL A 18 6.78 11.38 1.14
N VAL A 19 7.71 11.81 0.29
CA VAL A 19 7.37 12.39 -1.03
C VAL A 19 6.57 11.40 -1.88
N GLY A 20 7.00 10.13 -1.92
CA GLY A 20 6.27 9.06 -2.60
C GLY A 20 4.88 8.85 -2.03
N TRP A 21 4.73 8.89 -0.71
CA TRP A 21 3.43 8.81 -0.05
C TRP A 21 2.52 9.98 -0.42
N VAL A 22 3.04 11.21 -0.48
CA VAL A 22 2.28 12.40 -0.91
C VAL A 22 1.81 12.21 -2.35
N TYR A 23 2.71 11.80 -3.24
CA TYR A 23 2.38 11.53 -4.64
C TYR A 23 1.24 10.50 -4.78
N GLU A 24 1.36 9.32 -4.16
CA GLU A 24 0.34 8.28 -4.26
C GLU A 24 -0.98 8.66 -3.60
N SER A 25 -0.89 9.31 -2.43
CA SER A 25 -2.07 9.73 -1.69
C SER A 25 -2.84 10.79 -2.44
N ILE A 26 -2.17 11.76 -3.09
CA ILE A 26 -2.82 12.75 -3.96
C ILE A 26 -3.45 12.05 -5.17
N LEU A 27 -2.68 11.23 -5.90
CA LEU A 27 -3.16 10.56 -7.11
C LEU A 27 -4.42 9.72 -6.83
N CYS A 28 -4.40 8.94 -5.75
CA CYS A 28 -5.55 8.13 -5.35
C CYS A 28 -6.68 8.97 -4.78
N SER A 29 -6.39 10.06 -4.07
CA SER A 29 -7.43 10.92 -3.50
C SER A 29 -8.20 11.69 -4.58
N VAL A 30 -7.50 12.18 -5.60
CA VAL A 30 -8.11 12.85 -6.75
C VAL A 30 -8.96 11.85 -7.55
N THR A 31 -8.39 10.67 -7.85
CA THR A 31 -9.10 9.63 -8.62
C THR A 31 -10.35 9.12 -7.89
N SER A 32 -10.30 9.00 -6.56
CA SER A 32 -11.41 8.51 -5.74
C SER A 32 -12.32 9.59 -5.15
N ARG A 33 -12.00 10.87 -5.37
CA ARG A 33 -12.65 12.07 -4.79
C ARG A 33 -12.78 12.03 -3.25
N LYS A 34 -11.87 11.33 -2.57
CA LYS A 34 -11.85 11.18 -1.10
C LYS A 34 -10.41 11.08 -0.64
N PHE A 35 -10.10 11.54 0.56
CA PHE A 35 -8.75 11.35 1.10
C PHE A 35 -8.45 9.85 1.30
N VAL A 36 -7.38 9.38 0.67
CA VAL A 36 -6.89 8.00 0.75
C VAL A 36 -5.45 8.03 1.26
N ASN A 37 -5.23 7.47 2.46
CA ASN A 37 -3.88 7.16 2.94
C ASN A 37 -3.42 5.86 2.28
N ARG A 38 -2.50 5.96 1.32
CA ARG A 38 -2.00 4.84 0.50
C ARG A 38 -0.81 4.08 1.09
N GLY A 39 -0.22 4.53 2.20
CA GLY A 39 0.94 3.86 2.79
C GLY A 39 0.60 2.48 3.37
N PHE A 40 1.46 1.48 3.10
CA PHE A 40 1.36 0.17 3.77
C PHE A 40 1.53 0.35 5.29
N LEU A 41 2.55 1.12 5.69
CA LEU A 41 2.77 1.54 7.07
C LEU A 41 1.72 2.57 7.52
N ASN A 42 1.54 2.77 8.83
CA ASN A 42 0.52 3.70 9.33
C ASN A 42 0.90 5.17 9.14
N GLY A 43 2.19 5.47 9.17
CA GLY A 43 2.77 6.77 8.96
C GLY A 43 2.70 7.25 7.50
N PRO A 44 2.98 8.54 7.25
CA PRO A 44 2.87 9.16 5.93
C PRO A 44 4.10 8.88 5.07
N TYR A 45 4.47 7.61 4.90
CA TYR A 45 5.62 7.19 4.11
C TYR A 45 5.37 5.90 3.35
N CYS A 46 5.86 5.85 2.11
CA CYS A 46 5.86 4.68 1.25
C CYS A 46 7.32 4.21 1.06
N PRO A 47 7.79 3.20 1.84
CA PRO A 47 9.19 2.78 1.87
C PRO A 47 9.81 2.46 0.50
N ILE A 48 9.02 1.94 -0.44
CA ILE A 48 9.47 1.60 -1.79
C ILE A 48 10.02 2.82 -2.55
N TYR A 49 9.46 4.03 -2.36
CA TYR A 49 9.97 5.25 -2.99
C TYR A 49 11.27 5.70 -2.35
N GLY A 50 11.39 5.57 -1.02
CA GLY A 50 12.64 5.80 -0.30
C GLY A 50 13.74 4.88 -0.82
N ALA A 51 13.46 3.57 -0.89
CA ALA A 51 14.40 2.57 -1.38
C ALA A 51 14.79 2.81 -2.85
N GLY A 52 13.81 3.10 -3.72
CA GLY A 52 14.04 3.42 -5.13
C GLY A 52 14.93 4.64 -5.31
N ALA A 53 14.65 5.71 -4.56
CA ALA A 53 15.49 6.91 -4.58
C ALA A 53 16.93 6.62 -4.14
N ILE A 54 17.12 5.88 -3.03
CA ILE A 54 18.48 5.49 -2.60
C ILE A 54 19.19 4.66 -3.66
N LEU A 55 18.51 3.68 -4.27
CA LEU A 55 19.07 2.82 -5.32
C LEU A 55 19.46 3.62 -6.56
N ASP A 56 18.59 4.52 -7.03
CA ASP A 56 18.88 5.40 -8.16
C ASP A 56 20.13 6.26 -7.88
N MET A 57 20.26 6.81 -6.66
CA MET A 57 21.41 7.63 -6.30
C MET A 57 22.71 6.82 -6.23
N LEU A 58 22.66 5.63 -5.64
CA LEU A 58 23.84 4.76 -5.49
C LEU A 58 24.33 4.20 -6.83
N ILE A 59 23.40 3.82 -7.72
CA ILE A 59 23.71 3.11 -8.97
C ILE A 59 23.83 4.09 -10.15
N LEU A 60 22.91 5.06 -10.26
CA LEU A 60 22.74 5.91 -11.43
C LEU A 60 23.14 7.37 -11.22
N GLY A 61 23.49 7.78 -9.99
CA GLY A 61 23.77 9.18 -9.64
C GLY A 61 24.93 9.86 -10.38
N LYS A 62 25.73 9.11 -11.16
CA LYS A 62 26.80 9.66 -12.03
C LYS A 62 26.35 9.89 -13.47
N ILE A 63 25.18 9.39 -13.86
CA ILE A 63 24.68 9.52 -15.23
C ILE A 63 24.06 10.91 -15.38
N THR A 64 24.63 11.72 -16.26
CA THR A 64 24.14 13.07 -16.56
C THR A 64 23.24 13.11 -17.79
N ASN A 65 23.36 12.14 -18.69
CA ASN A 65 22.52 12.05 -19.88
C ASN A 65 21.09 11.65 -19.49
N PRO A 66 20.07 12.52 -19.69
CA PRO A 66 18.71 12.26 -19.24
C PRO A 66 18.06 11.03 -19.90
N PHE A 67 18.40 10.75 -21.17
CA PHE A 67 17.84 9.60 -21.88
C PHE A 67 18.36 8.28 -21.34
N ILE A 68 19.68 8.17 -21.13
CA ILE A 68 20.28 6.97 -20.52
C ILE A 68 19.73 6.78 -19.11
N LEU A 69 19.67 7.87 -18.34
CA LEU A 69 19.15 7.87 -16.98
C LEU A 69 17.70 7.38 -16.95
N PHE A 70 16.83 7.89 -17.84
CA PHE A 70 15.43 7.49 -17.94
C PHE A 70 15.25 5.97 -18.13
N PHE A 71 15.93 5.39 -19.12
CA PHE A 71 15.77 3.96 -19.42
C PHE A 71 16.42 3.08 -18.34
N ALA A 72 17.59 3.48 -17.83
CA ALA A 72 18.27 2.74 -16.76
C ALA A 72 17.47 2.77 -15.45
N SER A 73 16.93 3.93 -15.07
CA SER A 73 16.12 4.06 -13.86
C SER A 73 14.75 3.41 -14.02
N ALA A 74 14.11 3.47 -15.18
CA ALA A 74 12.88 2.73 -15.46
C ALA A 74 13.07 1.22 -15.25
N LEU A 75 14.18 0.65 -15.77
CA LEU A 75 14.52 -0.75 -15.54
C LEU A 75 14.78 -1.06 -14.06
N LEU A 76 15.56 -0.22 -13.38
CA LEU A 76 15.94 -0.41 -11.97
C LEU A 76 14.71 -0.33 -11.04
N THR A 77 13.90 0.72 -11.19
CA THR A 77 12.69 0.93 -10.38
C THR A 77 11.60 -0.10 -10.66
N CYS A 78 11.40 -0.53 -11.92
CA CYS A 78 10.53 -1.66 -12.21
C CYS A 78 11.03 -2.96 -11.60
N SER A 79 12.35 -3.19 -11.60
CA SER A 79 12.92 -4.38 -10.96
C SER A 79 12.65 -4.35 -9.45
N LEU A 80 12.84 -3.19 -8.80
CA LEU A 80 12.51 -2.99 -7.40
C LEU A 80 11.01 -3.20 -7.12
N GLU A 81 10.13 -2.62 -7.94
CA GLU A 81 8.68 -2.77 -7.80
C GLU A 81 8.24 -4.23 -7.93
N TYR A 82 8.81 -4.93 -8.92
CA TYR A 82 8.52 -6.35 -9.13
C TYR A 82 8.96 -7.19 -7.93
N VAL A 83 10.20 -7.01 -7.46
CA VAL A 83 10.75 -7.76 -6.31
C VAL A 83 9.96 -7.43 -5.05
N THR A 84 9.62 -6.16 -4.82
CA THR A 84 8.82 -5.74 -3.66
C THR A 84 7.44 -6.36 -3.70
N SER A 85 6.75 -6.31 -4.85
CA SER A 85 5.46 -6.95 -5.06
C SER A 85 5.52 -8.46 -4.77
N TYR A 86 6.55 -9.14 -5.28
CA TYR A 86 6.76 -10.57 -5.06
C TYR A 86 7.04 -10.89 -3.59
N ALA A 87 7.97 -10.20 -2.95
CA ALA A 87 8.31 -10.42 -1.55
C ALA A 87 7.11 -10.16 -0.61
N MET A 88 6.36 -9.09 -0.85
CA MET A 88 5.14 -8.81 -0.08
C MET A 88 4.09 -9.91 -0.27
N GLU A 89 3.97 -10.44 -1.49
CA GLU A 89 3.06 -11.55 -1.79
C GLU A 89 3.43 -12.83 -1.04
N GLU A 90 4.72 -13.19 -1.00
CA GLU A 90 5.20 -14.37 -0.28
C GLU A 90 5.08 -14.22 1.25
N ILE A 91 5.43 -13.05 1.79
CA ILE A 91 5.45 -12.82 3.25
C ILE A 91 4.02 -12.71 3.80
N PHE A 92 3.14 -11.99 3.10
CA PHE A 92 1.83 -11.63 3.63
C PHE A 92 0.67 -12.39 2.99
N HIS A 93 0.94 -13.17 1.93
CA HIS A 93 -0.07 -13.84 1.13
C HIS A 93 -1.16 -12.90 0.63
N ALA A 94 -0.74 -11.69 0.26
CA ALA A 94 -1.62 -10.63 -0.22
C ALA A 94 -0.92 -9.77 -1.28
N ARG A 95 -1.71 -9.14 -2.14
CA ARG A 95 -1.24 -8.27 -3.22
C ARG A 95 -1.86 -6.89 -3.11
N TRP A 96 -1.03 -5.86 -2.97
CA TRP A 96 -1.45 -4.47 -2.73
C TRP A 96 -1.85 -3.70 -4.00
N TRP A 97 -1.25 -4.06 -5.13
CA TRP A 97 -1.56 -3.50 -6.44
C TRP A 97 -1.55 -4.60 -7.50
N ASP A 98 -2.39 -4.42 -8.52
CA ASP A 98 -2.53 -5.37 -9.62
C ASP A 98 -2.72 -4.61 -10.94
N TYR A 99 -1.74 -4.78 -11.83
CA TYR A 99 -1.70 -4.21 -13.16
C TYR A 99 -2.07 -5.22 -14.26
N SER A 100 -2.73 -6.34 -13.93
CA SER A 100 -3.11 -7.35 -14.93
C SER A 100 -3.96 -6.80 -16.08
N SER A 101 -4.72 -5.72 -15.83
CA SER A 101 -5.51 -5.03 -16.86
C SER A 101 -4.73 -3.98 -17.67
N SER A 102 -3.47 -3.72 -17.30
CA SER A 102 -2.62 -2.72 -17.97
C SER A 102 -1.85 -3.35 -19.13
N LYS A 103 -1.61 -2.54 -20.19
CA LYS A 103 -0.80 -2.97 -21.34
C LYS A 103 0.65 -3.25 -20.91
N PHE A 104 1.25 -4.27 -21.51
CA PHE A 104 2.64 -4.70 -21.25
C PHE A 104 2.93 -4.92 -19.75
N ASN A 105 1.97 -5.53 -19.03
CA ASN A 105 2.19 -5.90 -17.65
C ASN A 105 3.00 -7.20 -17.55
N ILE A 106 3.76 -7.34 -16.47
CA ILE A 106 4.48 -8.59 -16.15
C ILE A 106 3.86 -9.16 -14.88
N LYS A 107 3.09 -10.24 -15.03
CA LYS A 107 2.35 -10.94 -13.95
C LYS A 107 1.48 -10.01 -13.08
N GLY A 108 1.03 -8.89 -13.64
CA GLY A 108 0.31 -7.85 -12.91
C GLY A 108 1.11 -7.09 -11.85
N ARG A 109 2.44 -7.26 -11.75
CA ARG A 109 3.27 -6.60 -10.72
C ARG A 109 3.82 -5.25 -11.15
N VAL A 110 4.20 -5.14 -12.42
CA VAL A 110 4.71 -3.92 -13.06
C VAL A 110 4.05 -3.76 -14.43
N CYS A 111 4.04 -2.55 -14.98
CA CYS A 111 3.52 -2.27 -16.32
C CYS A 111 4.30 -1.14 -17.01
N LEU A 112 4.16 -1.04 -18.33
CA LEU A 112 4.88 -0.04 -19.12
C LEU A 112 4.60 1.40 -18.66
N LEU A 113 3.35 1.73 -18.35
CA LEU A 113 3.01 3.08 -17.85
C LEU A 113 3.74 3.40 -16.55
N GLY A 114 3.82 2.43 -15.63
CA GLY A 114 4.59 2.55 -14.39
C GLY A 114 6.07 2.78 -14.67
N ALA A 115 6.65 2.02 -15.59
CA ALA A 115 8.05 2.16 -16.02
C ALA A 115 8.35 3.57 -16.55
N LEU A 116 7.46 4.13 -17.38
CA LEU A 116 7.62 5.46 -17.94
C LEU A 116 7.53 6.55 -16.85
N VAL A 117 6.56 6.43 -15.94
CA VAL A 117 6.37 7.38 -14.85
C VAL A 117 7.56 7.35 -13.89
N PHE A 118 7.99 6.17 -13.46
CA PHE A 118 9.14 6.05 -12.56
C PHE A 118 10.45 6.45 -13.25
N GLY A 119 10.64 6.10 -14.52
CA GLY A 119 11.77 6.60 -15.31
C GLY A 119 11.86 8.12 -15.29
N PHE A 120 10.74 8.80 -15.55
CA PHE A 120 10.68 10.26 -15.51
C PHE A 120 10.94 10.84 -14.11
N LEU A 121 10.30 10.27 -13.08
CA LEU A 121 10.48 10.71 -11.70
C LEU A 121 11.93 10.55 -11.22
N SER A 122 12.61 9.47 -11.61
CA SER A 122 14.02 9.24 -11.31
C SER A 122 14.94 10.26 -12.00
N VAL A 123 14.66 10.63 -13.25
CA VAL A 123 15.41 11.70 -13.94
C VAL A 123 15.26 13.02 -13.19
N MET A 124 14.01 13.38 -12.81
CA MET A 124 13.75 14.58 -12.00
C MET A 124 14.45 14.52 -10.65
N LEU A 125 14.44 13.35 -10.01
CA LEU A 125 15.09 13.11 -8.73
C LEU A 125 16.59 13.35 -8.81
N ILE A 126 17.28 12.69 -9.73
CA ILE A 126 18.76 12.70 -9.79
C ILE A 126 19.30 14.04 -10.30
N LEU A 127 18.67 14.64 -11.32
CA LEU A 127 19.20 15.85 -11.95
C LEU A 127 18.81 17.14 -11.23
N PHE A 128 17.68 17.15 -10.50
CA PHE A 128 17.14 18.40 -9.94
C PHE A 128 16.88 18.31 -8.44
N ILE A 129 16.12 17.32 -7.98
CA ILE A 129 15.64 17.26 -6.59
C ILE A 129 16.78 16.90 -5.63
N HIS A 130 17.54 15.84 -5.92
CA HIS A 130 18.58 15.36 -5.03
C HIS A 130 19.74 16.34 -4.86
N PRO A 131 20.26 17.01 -5.92
CA PRO A 131 21.27 18.06 -5.75
C PRO A 131 20.82 19.15 -4.77
N PHE A 132 19.55 19.54 -4.80
CA PHE A 132 18.98 20.48 -3.84
C PHE A 132 18.96 19.91 -2.42
N VAL A 133 18.45 18.69 -2.23
CA VAL A 133 18.41 18.01 -0.92
C VAL A 133 19.82 17.83 -0.34
N LEU A 134 20.78 17.46 -1.19
CA LEU A 134 22.17 17.26 -0.82
C LEU A 134 22.81 18.54 -0.29
N ARG A 135 22.57 19.68 -0.95
CA ARG A 135 23.06 21.00 -0.48
C ARG A 135 22.58 21.31 0.93
N HIS A 136 21.30 21.08 1.21
CA HIS A 136 20.72 21.37 2.54
C HIS A 136 21.23 20.41 3.61
N THR A 137 21.30 19.12 3.28
CA THR A 137 21.79 18.10 4.23
C THR A 137 23.30 18.18 4.48
N ASN A 138 24.09 18.76 3.58
CA ASN A 138 25.52 19.04 3.82
C ASN A 138 25.74 20.27 4.71
N ASN A 139 24.84 21.26 4.68
CA ASN A 139 24.95 22.46 5.51
C ASN A 139 24.40 22.26 6.93
N ALA A 140 23.67 21.17 7.18
CA ALA A 140 23.08 20.89 8.48
C ALA A 140 24.12 20.41 9.51
N PRO A 141 24.05 20.88 10.78
CA PRO A 141 24.89 20.38 11.85
C PRO A 141 24.74 18.87 12.08
N ARG A 142 25.86 18.16 12.28
CA ARG A 142 25.87 16.70 12.50
C ARG A 142 24.97 16.28 13.67
N LEU A 143 24.93 17.06 14.75
CA LEU A 143 24.08 16.78 15.91
C LEU A 143 22.59 16.74 15.54
N ILE A 144 22.13 17.70 14.72
CA ILE A 144 20.73 17.76 14.27
C ILE A 144 20.41 16.55 13.38
N LEU A 145 21.31 16.21 12.45
CA LEU A 145 21.14 15.03 11.60
C LEU A 145 21.08 13.73 12.42
N GLY A 146 21.96 13.59 13.42
CA GLY A 146 21.99 12.43 14.31
C GLY A 146 20.71 12.28 15.13
N ILE A 147 20.26 13.36 15.79
CA ILE A 147 19.02 13.35 16.58
C ILE A 147 17.82 13.06 15.68
N ALA A 148 17.69 13.77 14.55
CA ALA A 148 16.58 13.57 13.62
C ALA A 148 16.54 12.15 13.07
N SER A 149 17.70 11.61 12.68
CA SER A 149 17.84 10.23 12.19
C SER A 149 17.42 9.22 13.27
N GLY A 150 17.91 9.37 14.50
CA GLY A 150 17.57 8.47 15.61
C GLY A 150 16.07 8.49 15.96
N VAL A 151 15.46 9.67 16.04
CA VAL A 151 14.02 9.81 16.33
C VAL A 151 13.18 9.22 15.19
N LEU A 152 13.48 9.54 13.94
CA LEU A 152 12.75 9.00 12.79
C LEU A 152 12.94 7.48 12.66
N PHE A 153 14.11 6.96 13.02
CA PHE A 153 14.38 5.53 13.02
C PHE A 153 13.54 4.79 14.05
N ALA A 154 13.42 5.35 15.26
CA ALA A 154 12.54 4.79 16.29
C ALA A 154 11.08 4.78 15.82
N ILE A 155 10.57 5.92 15.31
CA ILE A 155 9.19 6.03 14.79
C ILE A 155 8.93 5.02 13.66
N PHE A 156 9.83 4.96 12.67
CA PHE A 156 9.70 4.07 11.52
C PHE A 156 9.72 2.60 11.94
N THR A 157 10.64 2.22 12.83
CA THR A 157 10.74 0.85 13.35
C THR A 157 9.50 0.46 14.14
N THR A 158 9.01 1.32 15.04
CA THR A 158 7.77 1.07 15.78
C THR A 158 6.59 0.90 14.84
N ASP A 159 6.44 1.73 13.82
CA ASP A 159 5.34 1.60 12.87
C ASP A 159 5.45 0.34 12.00
N CYS A 160 6.65 -0.06 11.60
CA CYS A 160 6.89 -1.35 10.95
C CYS A 160 6.39 -2.51 11.81
N ILE A 161 6.76 -2.55 13.10
CA ILE A 161 6.34 -3.59 14.03
C ILE A 161 4.81 -3.60 14.16
N VAL A 162 4.21 -2.45 14.46
CA VAL A 162 2.75 -2.32 14.62
C VAL A 162 2.00 -2.69 13.33
N THR A 163 2.53 -2.29 12.17
CA THR A 163 1.94 -2.62 10.86
C THR A 163 1.97 -4.10 10.57
N VAL A 164 3.12 -4.74 10.75
CA VAL A 164 3.27 -6.18 10.51
C VAL A 164 2.41 -6.99 11.47
N SER A 165 2.43 -6.68 12.77
CA SER A 165 1.58 -7.36 13.76
C SER A 165 0.09 -7.16 13.46
N GLY A 166 -0.30 -5.94 13.07
CA GLY A 166 -1.66 -5.64 12.63
C GLY A 166 -2.09 -6.47 11.43
N PHE A 167 -1.23 -6.58 10.41
CA PHE A 167 -1.51 -7.37 9.21
C PHE A 167 -1.67 -8.86 9.52
N THR A 168 -0.81 -9.43 10.36
CA THR A 168 -0.93 -10.83 10.79
C THR A 168 -2.26 -11.07 11.50
N SER A 169 -2.67 -10.16 12.38
CA SER A 169 -3.96 -10.25 13.07
C SER A 169 -5.16 -10.07 12.11
N PHE A 170 -5.01 -9.26 11.07
CA PHE A 170 -6.00 -9.10 10.01
C PHE A 170 -6.17 -10.40 9.21
N ASN A 171 -5.07 -11.04 8.82
CA ASN A 171 -5.09 -12.32 8.12
C ASN A 171 -5.74 -13.44 8.95
N ALA A 172 -5.47 -13.50 10.27
CA ALA A 172 -6.12 -14.45 11.16
C ALA A 172 -7.65 -14.24 11.19
N ARG A 173 -8.10 -12.98 11.25
CA ARG A 173 -9.53 -12.64 11.21
C ARG A 173 -10.16 -12.98 9.86
N LEU A 174 -9.46 -12.75 8.74
CA LEU A 174 -9.93 -13.15 7.42
C LEU A 174 -10.09 -14.67 7.32
N LYS A 175 -9.19 -15.45 7.94
CA LYS A 175 -9.31 -16.90 8.04
C LYS A 175 -10.59 -17.31 8.78
N GLU A 176 -10.76 -16.84 10.02
CA GLU A 176 -11.96 -17.13 10.82
C GLU A 176 -13.25 -16.78 10.07
N PHE A 177 -13.23 -15.64 9.37
CA PHE A 177 -14.38 -15.19 8.60
C PHE A 177 -14.64 -16.09 7.39
N SER A 178 -13.60 -16.52 6.68
CA SER A 178 -13.74 -17.45 5.56
C SER A 178 -14.31 -18.81 6.00
N GLU A 179 -13.86 -19.33 7.15
CA GLU A 179 -14.33 -20.59 7.73
C GLU A 179 -15.79 -20.48 8.19
N TYR A 180 -16.16 -19.36 8.81
CA TYR A 180 -17.55 -19.08 9.19
C TYR A 180 -18.49 -19.02 7.97
N LEU A 181 -18.04 -18.38 6.88
CA LEU A 181 -18.80 -18.34 5.62
C LEU A 181 -18.91 -19.74 4.99
N GLY A 182 -17.87 -20.55 5.08
CA GLY A 182 -17.86 -21.95 4.64
C GLY A 182 -18.93 -22.77 5.37
N LYS A 183 -18.88 -22.78 6.71
CA LYS A 183 -19.87 -23.48 7.55
C LYS A 183 -21.29 -23.03 7.27
N LYS A 184 -21.54 -21.72 7.17
CA LYS A 184 -22.88 -21.19 6.85
C LYS A 184 -23.41 -21.61 5.48
N LYS A 185 -22.52 -21.78 4.49
CA LYS A 185 -22.90 -22.30 3.17
C LYS A 185 -23.23 -23.79 3.24
N GLU A 186 -22.44 -24.56 3.98
CA GLU A 186 -22.69 -25.99 4.22
C GLU A 186 -23.99 -26.21 4.99
N ASP A 187 -24.21 -25.47 6.09
CA ASP A 187 -25.45 -25.50 6.86
C ASP A 187 -26.64 -25.15 5.97
N ALA A 188 -26.54 -24.08 5.16
CA ALA A 188 -27.60 -23.70 4.23
C ALA A 188 -27.84 -24.76 3.15
N ALA A 189 -26.77 -25.39 2.64
CA ALA A 189 -26.84 -26.48 1.66
C ALA A 189 -27.43 -27.78 2.26
N ALA A 190 -27.20 -28.03 3.55
CA ALA A 190 -27.82 -29.12 4.30
C ALA A 190 -29.29 -28.83 4.64
N GLU A 191 -29.66 -27.55 4.81
CA GLU A 191 -31.04 -27.08 5.02
C GLU A 191 -31.86 -26.99 3.71
N PHE A 192 -31.27 -27.34 2.56
CA PHE A 192 -31.88 -27.18 1.23
C PHE A 192 -32.91 -28.27 0.89
N GLU A 193 -34.08 -28.15 1.52
CA GLU A 193 -35.35 -28.61 0.93
C GLU A 193 -36.42 -27.51 0.91
N LYS A 194 -36.37 -26.47 1.76
CA LYS A 194 -37.43 -25.42 1.75
C LYS A 194 -37.02 -24.15 2.49
N PHE A 195 -36.34 -23.19 1.84
CA PHE A 195 -36.61 -21.74 1.93
C PHE A 195 -35.48 -20.88 1.31
N ARG A 196 -35.77 -20.37 0.11
CA ARG A 196 -35.37 -19.11 -0.56
C ARG A 196 -34.03 -18.42 -0.18
N ALA A 197 -33.27 -18.10 -1.25
CA ALA A 197 -32.05 -17.29 -1.30
C ALA A 197 -32.07 -15.93 -0.55
N GLU A 198 -33.25 -15.39 -0.29
CA GLU A 198 -33.44 -14.11 0.38
C GLU A 198 -33.05 -14.17 1.86
N HIS A 199 -33.35 -15.27 2.56
CA HIS A 199 -33.01 -15.44 3.97
C HIS A 199 -31.51 -15.69 4.18
N THR A 200 -30.90 -16.43 3.26
CA THR A 200 -29.44 -16.65 3.19
C THR A 200 -28.72 -15.31 2.99
N SER A 201 -29.20 -14.45 2.10
CA SER A 201 -28.61 -13.12 1.87
C SER A 201 -28.65 -12.22 3.12
N LEU A 202 -29.75 -12.28 3.90
CA LEU A 202 -29.94 -11.51 5.12
C LEU A 202 -29.02 -12.00 6.26
N LYS A 203 -28.92 -13.31 6.46
CA LYS A 203 -27.99 -13.92 7.45
C LYS A 203 -26.52 -13.71 7.07
N LEU A 204 -26.21 -13.65 5.77
CA LEU A 204 -24.85 -13.36 5.32
C LEU A 204 -24.49 -11.90 5.60
N ASN A 205 -25.39 -10.96 5.26
CA ASN A 205 -25.20 -9.54 5.51
C ASN A 205 -24.96 -9.23 7.02
N SER A 206 -25.68 -9.90 7.93
CA SER A 206 -25.45 -9.71 9.37
C SER A 206 -24.10 -10.26 9.85
N ALA A 207 -23.57 -11.31 9.21
CA ALA A 207 -22.23 -11.81 9.49
C ALA A 207 -21.13 -10.85 9.04
N TYR A 208 -21.30 -10.18 7.90
CA TYR A 208 -20.38 -9.12 7.44
C TYR A 208 -20.38 -7.93 8.40
N GLU A 209 -21.56 -7.47 8.82
CA GLU A 209 -21.67 -6.42 9.85
C GLU A 209 -20.91 -6.80 11.13
N MET A 210 -21.11 -8.03 11.60
CA MET A 210 -20.43 -8.53 12.80
C MET A 210 -18.91 -8.59 12.62
N PHE A 211 -18.43 -8.98 11.43
CA PHE A 211 -17.01 -8.96 11.10
C PHE A 211 -16.44 -7.53 11.09
N LEU A 212 -17.15 -6.57 10.47
CA LEU A 212 -16.76 -5.17 10.43
C LEU A 212 -16.64 -4.54 11.82
N LEU A 213 -17.48 -4.95 12.77
CA LEU A 213 -17.42 -4.52 14.16
C LEU A 213 -16.15 -5.02 14.87
N ARG A 214 -15.65 -6.22 14.52
CA ARG A 214 -14.42 -6.80 15.08
C ARG A 214 -13.13 -6.20 14.52
N LEU A 215 -13.21 -5.41 13.44
CA LEU A 215 -12.04 -4.76 12.86
C LEU A 215 -11.65 -3.51 13.65
N ASN A 216 -10.38 -3.46 14.09
CA ASN A 216 -9.79 -2.28 14.72
C ASN A 216 -9.54 -1.15 13.68
N GLY A 217 -9.09 0.01 14.17
CA GLY A 217 -8.82 1.17 13.32
C GLY A 217 -7.81 0.90 12.19
N GLN A 218 -6.79 0.10 12.49
CA GLN A 218 -5.73 -0.27 11.55
C GLN A 218 -6.24 -1.14 10.40
N HIS A 219 -7.01 -2.20 10.69
CA HIS A 219 -7.60 -3.06 9.66
C HIS A 219 -8.51 -2.25 8.73
N ARG A 220 -9.34 -1.37 9.31
CA ARG A 220 -10.22 -0.48 8.55
C ARG A 220 -9.42 0.49 7.67
N ARG A 221 -8.27 0.98 8.14
CA ARG A 221 -7.36 1.82 7.35
C ARG A 221 -6.81 1.04 6.16
N MET A 222 -6.31 -0.17 6.38
CA MET A 222 -5.74 -1.01 5.31
C MET A 222 -6.75 -1.27 4.19
N ILE A 223 -7.98 -1.68 4.53
CA ILE A 223 -9.03 -1.94 3.54
C ILE A 223 -9.39 -0.67 2.75
N LYS A 224 -9.39 0.50 3.41
CA LYS A 224 -9.68 1.78 2.75
C LYS A 224 -8.53 2.28 1.89
N GLY A 225 -7.29 2.11 2.36
CA GLY A 225 -6.07 2.54 1.68
C GLY A 225 -5.78 1.72 0.43
N PHE A 226 -6.17 0.44 0.43
CA PHE A 226 -5.96 -0.48 -0.67
C PHE A 226 -7.28 -1.12 -1.14
N PRO A 227 -8.11 -0.40 -1.92
CA PRO A 227 -9.37 -0.96 -2.45
C PRO A 227 -9.17 -2.14 -3.42
N LYS A 228 -7.97 -2.29 -3.98
CA LYS A 228 -7.57 -3.39 -4.87
C LYS A 228 -6.74 -4.46 -4.14
N LEU A 229 -6.71 -4.44 -2.80
CA LEU A 229 -6.01 -5.46 -2.03
C LEU A 229 -6.63 -6.83 -2.34
N LYS A 230 -5.79 -7.78 -2.72
CA LYS A 230 -6.19 -9.19 -2.91
C LYS A 230 -5.55 -10.05 -1.85
N SER A 231 -6.31 -10.99 -1.29
CA SER A 231 -5.79 -12.06 -0.43
C SER A 231 -5.61 -13.30 -1.28
N ILE A 232 -4.43 -13.93 -1.24
CA ILE A 232 -4.16 -15.18 -1.98
C ILE A 232 -4.94 -16.34 -1.36
N ARG A 233 -5.08 -16.33 -0.02
CA ARG A 233 -5.71 -17.43 0.73
C ARG A 233 -7.22 -17.29 0.85
N TYR A 234 -7.71 -16.04 0.92
CA TYR A 234 -9.11 -15.73 1.28
C TYR A 234 -9.73 -14.73 0.31
N GLU A 235 -9.52 -14.92 -1.00
CA GLU A 235 -9.95 -13.99 -2.05
C GLU A 235 -11.46 -13.73 -2.01
N ASP A 236 -12.28 -14.78 -1.98
CA ASP A 236 -13.74 -14.68 -1.92
C ASP A 236 -14.24 -13.86 -0.72
N ALA A 237 -13.64 -14.10 0.45
CA ALA A 237 -14.00 -13.40 1.68
C ALA A 237 -13.66 -11.91 1.61
N LEU A 238 -12.48 -11.58 1.08
CA LEU A 238 -12.03 -10.19 0.94
C LEU A 238 -12.80 -9.44 -0.15
N ASN A 239 -13.10 -10.07 -1.29
CA ASN A 239 -13.87 -9.46 -2.38
C ASN A 239 -15.31 -9.13 -1.95
N ARG A 240 -15.95 -10.04 -1.20
CA ARG A 240 -17.29 -9.77 -0.64
C ARG A 240 -17.24 -8.66 0.42
N LEU A 241 -16.23 -8.65 1.28
CA LEU A 241 -16.02 -7.56 2.24
C LEU A 241 -15.91 -6.19 1.57
N HIS A 242 -15.17 -6.08 0.46
CA HIS A 242 -15.07 -4.84 -0.30
C HIS A 242 -16.43 -4.39 -0.86
N THR A 243 -17.23 -5.33 -1.37
CA THR A 243 -18.57 -5.07 -1.93
C THR A 243 -19.55 -4.58 -0.86
N ASP A 244 -19.52 -5.21 0.31
CA ASP A 244 -20.45 -4.92 1.39
C ASP A 244 -20.11 -3.62 2.13
N ILE A 245 -18.83 -3.27 2.27
CA ILE A 245 -18.41 -1.96 2.80
C ILE A 245 -18.95 -0.82 1.92
N GLN A 246 -18.99 -0.99 0.59
CA GLN A 246 -19.55 0.01 -0.32
C GLN A 246 -21.08 0.09 -0.17
N THR A 247 -21.74 -1.06 -0.06
CA THR A 247 -23.20 -1.16 0.08
C THR A 247 -23.70 -0.62 1.43
N PHE A 248 -23.01 -0.94 2.53
CA PHE A 248 -23.35 -0.45 3.87
C PHE A 248 -23.24 1.05 3.99
N LYS A 249 -22.18 1.66 3.43
CA LYS A 249 -22.06 3.13 3.37
C LYS A 249 -23.23 3.76 2.63
N LYS A 250 -23.67 3.18 1.51
CA LYS A 250 -24.81 3.67 0.73
C LYS A 250 -26.11 3.59 1.55
N ARG A 251 -26.36 2.44 2.23
CA ARG A 251 -27.53 2.25 3.10
C ARG A 251 -27.57 3.22 4.29
N ARG A 252 -26.42 3.48 4.93
CA ARG A 252 -26.34 4.39 6.07
C ARG A 252 -26.53 5.87 5.68
N LEU A 253 -26.13 6.25 4.46
CA LEU A 253 -26.40 7.57 3.90
C LEU A 253 -27.90 7.73 3.59
N ILE A 254 -28.50 6.76 2.91
CA ILE A 254 -29.95 6.75 2.63
C ILE A 254 -30.77 6.81 3.94
N ASN A 255 -30.41 6.01 4.95
CA ASN A 255 -31.11 6.04 6.25
C ASN A 255 -30.88 7.33 7.06
N ARG A 256 -29.88 8.14 6.71
CA ARG A 256 -29.68 9.49 7.29
C ARG A 256 -30.52 10.53 6.56
N ASP A 257 -30.68 10.39 5.25
CA ASP A 257 -31.49 11.29 4.43
C ASP A 257 -33.00 11.05 4.63
N VAL A 258 -33.42 9.82 4.96
CA VAL A 258 -34.81 9.48 5.31
C VAL A 258 -35.19 9.92 6.74
N LYS A 259 -34.19 10.25 7.59
CA LYS A 259 -34.40 10.74 8.96
C LYS A 259 -34.29 12.26 9.08
N ARG A 260 -34.16 12.99 7.97
CA ARG A 260 -34.26 14.44 7.88
C ARG A 260 -35.56 14.81 7.19
#